data_AF-A0A3C1FPZ5-F1
#
_entry.id   AF-A0A3C1FPZ5-F1
#
_cell.length_a   1.000
_cell.length_b   1.000
_cell.length_c   1.000
_cell.angle_alpha   90.00
_cell.angle_beta   90.00
_cell.angle_gamma   90.00
#
_symmetry.space_group_name_H-M   'P 1'
#
loop_
_entity.id
_entity.type
_entity.pdbx_description
1 polymer ?
#
loop_
_entity_poly.entity_id
_entity_poly.type
_entity_poly.pdbx_seq_one_letter_code
_entity_poly.pdbx_strand_id
1 'polypeptide(L)' 'FITQQTRHDLDTTFNLTYGIPVANLTEHLGESFVSPPFLEDVVLTVSAEYQNSNSNIPNFDYDNFRGQFLLNRRWDF' A
#
# COMPACT_ATOMS: atom_id res chain seq x y z
N PHE A 1 30.23 37.64 2.20
CA PHE A 1 29.58 37.04 1.01
C PHE A 1 28.46 36.15 1.52
N ILE A 2 27.20 36.49 1.21
CA ILE A 2 26.05 35.65 1.57
C ILE A 2 25.74 34.84 0.31
N THR A 3 26.15 33.58 0.30
CA THR A 3 25.87 32.66 -0.80
C THR A 3 24.39 32.26 -0.70
N GLN A 4 23.61 32.50 -1.76
CA GLN A 4 22.28 31.91 -1.88
C GLN A 4 22.43 30.39 -1.96
N GLN A 5 22.09 29.71 -0.86
CA GLN A 5 22.04 28.26 -0.83
C GLN A 5 20.71 27.84 -1.48
N THR A 6 20.76 27.46 -2.75
CA THR A 6 19.59 26.91 -3.46
C THR A 6 19.20 25.60 -2.78
N ARG A 7 18.00 25.56 -2.20
CA ARG A 7 17.41 24.39 -1.57
C ARG A 7 17.06 23.36 -2.65
N HIS A 8 17.67 22.18 -2.58
CA HIS A 8 17.25 21.01 -3.32
C HIS A 8 16.69 20.01 -2.32
N ASP A 9 15.37 19.87 -2.29
CA ASP A 9 14.71 18.75 -1.63
C ASP A 9 14.34 17.75 -2.72
N LEU A 10 14.58 16.47 -2.46
CA LEU A 10 14.12 15.39 -3.31
C LEU A 10 13.19 14.51 -2.49
N ASP A 11 11.92 14.53 -2.87
CA ASP A 11 10.88 13.68 -2.29
C ASP A 11 10.46 12.64 -3.32
N THR A 12 10.61 11.37 -2.97
CA THR A 12 10.17 10.24 -3.80
C THR A 12 9.14 9.44 -3.04
N THR A 13 7.97 9.26 -3.66
CA THR A 13 6.88 8.43 -3.11
C THR A 13 6.57 7.30 -4.08
N PHE A 14 6.57 6.07 -3.58
CA PHE A 14 6.18 4.86 -4.29
C PHE A 14 4.94 4.25 -3.63
N ASN A 15 3.87 4.14 -4.40
CA ASN A 15 2.61 3.57 -3.94
C ASN A 15 2.25 2.34 -4.78
N LEU A 16 2.01 1.22 -4.11
CA LEU A 16 1.56 -0.03 -4.69
C LEU A 16 0.24 -0.43 -4.04
N THR A 17 -0.81 -0.61 -4.84
CA THR A 17 -2.10 -1.10 -4.35
C THR A 17 -2.56 -2.27 -5.21
N TYR A 18 -2.98 -3.35 -4.58
CA TYR A 18 -3.46 -4.55 -5.25
C TYR A 18 -4.73 -5.08 -4.57
N GLY A 19 -5.73 -5.43 -5.38
CA GLY A 19 -7.02 -5.96 -4.91
C GLY A 19 -7.20 -7.40 -5.38
N ILE A 20 -7.55 -8.29 -4.45
CA ILE A 20 -7.71 -9.73 -4.70
C ILE A 20 -9.09 -10.16 -4.19
N PRO A 21 -9.94 -10.77 -5.04
CA PRO A 21 -11.12 -11.48 -4.55
C PRO A 21 -10.71 -12.57 -3.58
N VAL A 22 -11.28 -12.59 -2.38
CA VAL A 22 -10.92 -13.57 -1.33
C VAL A 22 -11.24 -15.00 -1.79
N ALA A 23 -12.25 -15.18 -2.64
CA ALA A 23 -12.56 -16.45 -3.29
C ALA A 23 -11.34 -17.04 -4.05
N ASN A 24 -10.59 -16.21 -4.78
CA ASN A 24 -9.41 -16.68 -5.53
C ASN A 24 -8.24 -17.06 -4.62
N LEU A 25 -8.13 -16.42 -3.45
CA LEU A 25 -7.12 -16.77 -2.44
C LEU A 25 -7.39 -18.15 -1.83
N THR A 26 -8.67 -18.48 -1.59
CA THR A 26 -9.04 -19.81 -1.06
C THR A 26 -8.69 -20.94 -2.03
N GLU A 27 -8.80 -20.72 -3.35
CA GLU A 27 -8.41 -21.70 -4.36
C GLU A 27 -6.88 -21.93 -4.41
N HIS A 28 -6.08 -20.89 -4.21
CA HIS A 28 -4.60 -20.97 -4.27
C HIS A 28 -3.96 -21.53 -2.99
N LEU A 29 -4.67 -21.51 -1.86
CA LEU A 29 -4.17 -22.03 -0.58
C LEU A 29 -4.32 -23.56 -0.43
N GLY A 30 -4.77 -24.25 -1.49
CA GLY A 30 -4.65 -25.70 -1.60
C GLY A 30 -5.67 -26.51 -0.80
N GLU A 31 -6.60 -25.87 -0.10
CA GLU A 31 -7.76 -26.56 0.44
C GLU A 31 -8.91 -26.45 -0.57
N SER A 32 -9.43 -27.60 -1.01
CA SER A 32 -10.67 -27.72 -1.82
C SER A 32 -11.92 -27.27 -1.07
N PHE A 33 -11.83 -26.21 -0.27
CA PHE A 33 -12.98 -25.50 0.24
C PHE A 33 -13.59 -24.75 -0.94
N VAL A 34 -14.69 -25.30 -1.47
CA VAL A 34 -15.68 -24.51 -2.20
C VAL A 34 -15.84 -23.20 -1.45
N SER A 35 -15.44 -22.09 -2.08
CA SER A 35 -15.47 -20.78 -1.43
C SER A 35 -16.90 -20.56 -0.92
N PRO A 36 -17.11 -20.35 0.39
CA PRO A 36 -18.45 -20.13 0.90
C PRO A 36 -19.11 -18.95 0.16
N PRO A 37 -20.42 -19.01 -0.17
CA PRO A 37 -21.09 -17.96 -0.94
C PRO A 37 -20.96 -16.56 -0.32
N PHE A 38 -20.70 -16.48 0.98
CA PHE A 38 -20.49 -15.21 1.68
C PHE A 38 -19.14 -14.54 1.41
N LEU A 39 -18.18 -15.22 0.77
CA LEU A 39 -16.85 -14.72 0.41
C LEU A 39 -16.72 -14.29 -1.05
N GLU A 40 -17.68 -14.63 -1.92
CA GLU A 40 -17.63 -14.27 -3.35
C GLU A 40 -17.58 -12.74 -3.56
N ASP A 41 -18.27 -11.99 -2.71
CA ASP A 41 -18.32 -10.52 -2.75
C ASP A 41 -17.27 -9.83 -1.89
N VAL A 42 -16.33 -10.59 -1.31
CA VAL A 42 -15.28 -10.06 -0.43
C VAL A 42 -14.00 -9.83 -1.22
N VAL A 43 -13.52 -8.59 -1.23
CA VAL A 43 -12.25 -8.18 -1.84
C VAL A 43 -11.28 -7.79 -0.74
N LEU A 44 -10.08 -8.39 -0.78
CA LEU A 44 -8.94 -7.98 0.02
C LEU A 44 -8.09 -6.99 -0.79
N THR A 45 -7.97 -5.77 -0.28
CA THR A 45 -7.07 -4.75 -0.82
C THR A 45 -5.84 -4.65 0.06
N VAL A 46 -4.66 -4.75 -0.55
CA VAL A 46 -3.36 -4.56 0.08
C VAL A 46 -2.70 -3.33 -0.54
N SER A 47 -2.24 -2.41 0.29
CA SER A 47 -1.52 -1.21 -0.11
C SER A 47 -0.20 -1.10 0.62
N ALA A 48 0.85 -0.72 -0.11
CA ALA A 48 2.16 -0.39 0.43
C ALA A 48 2.60 0.97 -0.12
N GLU A 49 3.06 1.84 0.76
CA GLU A 49 3.59 3.17 0.46
C GLU A 49 4.99 3.26 1.05
N TYR A 50 5.94 3.67 0.21
CA TYR A 50 7.30 4.01 0.61
C TYR A 50 7.59 5.46 0.24
N GLN A 51 8.02 6.24 1.22
CA GLN A 51 8.37 7.64 1.05
C GLN A 51 9.82 7.84 1.49
N ASN A 52 10.63 8.40 0.61
CA ASN A 52 11.98 8.87 0.91
C ASN A 52 12.02 10.38 0.69
N SER A 53 12.40 11.13 1.72
CA SER A 53 12.61 12.57 1.66
C SER A 53 14.05 12.86 2.06
N ASN A 54 14.81 13.43 1.13
CA ASN A 54 16.19 13.86 1.36
C ASN A 54 16.23 15.39 1.40
N SER A 55 16.58 15.92 2.57
CA SER A 55 16.64 17.35 2.83
C SER A 55 18.09 17.79 3.01
N ASN A 56 18.47 18.93 2.43
CA ASN A 56 19.81 19.50 2.56
C ASN A 56 20.10 20.10 3.96
N ILE A 57 19.26 19.82 4.96
CA ILE A 57 19.47 20.14 6.37
C ILE A 57 20.20 18.96 7.00
N PRO A 58 21.39 19.15 7.60
CA PRO A 58 22.07 18.05 8.28
C PRO A 58 21.14 17.44 9.32
N ASN A 59 20.95 16.12 9.26
CA ASN A 59 20.18 15.29 10.18
C ASN A 59 18.65 15.22 9.96
N PHE A 60 18.14 15.49 8.75
CA PHE A 60 16.72 15.34 8.39
C PHE A 60 16.52 14.50 7.12
N ASP A 61 16.94 13.23 7.19
CA ASP A 61 16.52 12.20 6.23
C ASP A 61 15.32 11.46 6.81
N TYR A 62 14.21 11.41 6.07
CA TYR A 62 13.00 10.67 6.45
C TYR A 62 12.74 9.53 5.49
N ASP A 63 12.85 8.30 6.02
CA ASP A 63 12.32 7.10 5.40
C ASP A 63 11.03 6.69 6.13
N ASN A 64 9.91 6.67 5.41
CA ASN A 64 8.64 6.21 5.94
C ASN A 64 8.12 5.03 5.13
N PHE A 65 7.75 3.96 5.82
CA PHE A 65 7.11 2.79 5.23
C PHE A 65 5.73 2.59 5.83
N ARG A 66 4.71 2.53 4.99
CA ARG A 66 3.31 2.37 5.40
C ARG A 66 2.69 1.19 4.66
N GLY A 67 2.17 0.23 5.42
CA GLY A 67 1.34 -0.86 4.90
C GLY A 67 -0.11 -0.71 5.35
N GLN A 68 -1.05 -1.02 4.47
CA GLN A 68 -2.49 -1.05 4.77
C GLN A 68 -3.13 -2.30 4.16
N PHE A 69 -4.03 -2.91 4.92
CA PHE A 69 -4.90 -4.00 4.46
C PHE A 69 -6.35 -3.60 4.70
N LEU A 70 -7.22 -3.84 3.72
CA LEU A 70 -8.63 -3.52 3.78
C LEU A 70 -9.45 -4.70 3.25
N LEU A 71 -10.43 -5.15 4.02
CA LEU A 71 -11.45 -6.08 3.55
C LEU A 71 -12.71 -5.29 3.20
N ASN A 72 -13.15 -5.41 1.96
CA ASN A 72 -14.38 -4.78 1.49
C ASN A 72 -15.38 -5.87 1.08
N ARG A 73 -16.66 -5.70 1.46
CA ARG A 73 -17.75 -6.58 1.05
C ARG A 73 -18.83 -5.74 0.37
N ARG A 74 -19.18 -6.12 -0.86
CA ARG A 74 -20.31 -5.52 -1.56
C ARG A 74 -21.62 -6.13 -1.05
N TRP A 75 -22.61 -5.27 -0.80
CA TRP A 75 -23.97 -5.68 -0.44
C TRP A 75 -24.90 -5.15 -1.54
N ASP A 76 -25.46 -6.05 -2.36
CA ASP A 76 -26.53 -5.68 -3.28
C ASP A 76 -27.88 -5.80 -2.54
N PHE A 77 -28.71 -4.76 -2.65
CA PHE A 77 -30.01 -4.60 -1.97
C PHE A 77 -31.15 -4.47 -2.96
#